data_AF-A0AB72ZLU6-F1
#
_entry.id   AF-A0AB72ZLU6-F1
#
_cell.length_a   1.000
_cell.length_b   1.000
_cell.length_c   1.000
_cell.angle_alpha   90.00
_cell.angle_beta   90.00
_cell.angle_gamma   90.00
#
_symmetry.space_group_name_H-M   'P 1'
#
loop_
_entity.id
_entity.type
_entity.pdbx_description
1 polymer ?
#
loop_
_entity_poly.entity_id
_entity_poly.type
_entity_poly.pdbx_seq_one_letter_code
_entity_poly.pdbx_strand_id
1 'polypeptide(L)'
;GPQAGGAVTNLPIHLYDLGTGNQVKIPSEVMIPETREFEFANLGFIPLSYYKNRDYSCFFSANSAQKPALYDTADATANSRINARLPYIFLLSRIAHYLKLIQRENIGTTKDRRLLEL
;
A
#
# COMPACT_ATOMS: atom_id res chain seq x y z
N GLY A 1 6.34 4.09 0.73
CA GLY A 1 7.70 4.62 0.96
C GLY A 1 7.67 6.05 1.48
N PRO A 2 8.74 6.53 2.17
CA PRO A 2 8.69 7.77 2.98
C PRO A 2 8.38 9.03 2.17
N GLN A 3 9.06 9.22 1.04
CA GLN A 3 8.89 10.40 0.17
C GLN A 3 7.68 10.29 -0.76
N ALA A 4 7.13 9.08 -0.93
CA ALA A 4 6.01 8.79 -1.82
C ALA A 4 4.64 8.88 -1.11
N GLY A 5 4.58 9.56 0.04
CA GLY A 5 3.35 9.72 0.83
C GLY A 5 3.04 8.58 1.82
N GLY A 6 4.00 7.67 2.05
CA GLY A 6 3.86 6.60 3.05
C GLY A 6 4.31 6.97 4.47
N ALA A 7 4.85 8.17 4.67
CA ALA A 7 5.29 8.64 5.97
C ALA A 7 4.11 9.14 6.83
N VAL A 8 4.03 8.63 8.05
CA VAL A 8 3.11 9.04 9.10
C VAL A 8 3.88 9.90 10.09
N THR A 9 3.61 11.20 10.07
CA THR A 9 4.23 12.19 10.94
C THR A 9 3.34 12.48 12.15
N ASN A 10 3.89 13.15 13.16
CA ASN A 10 3.16 13.61 14.35
C ASN A 10 2.52 12.46 15.15
N LEU A 11 3.25 11.36 15.32
CA LEU A 11 2.83 10.27 16.21
C LEU A 11 3.00 10.69 17.68
N PRO A 12 2.12 10.23 18.58
CA PRO A 12 2.21 10.56 20.00
C PRO A 12 3.50 9.99 20.60
N ILE A 13 4.29 10.86 21.22
CA ILE A 13 5.53 10.50 21.89
C ILE A 13 5.32 10.58 23.40
N HIS A 14 5.50 9.46 24.09
CA HIS A 14 5.43 9.40 25.55
C HIS A 14 6.83 9.37 26.13
N LEU A 15 7.18 10.38 26.92
CA LEU A 15 8.43 10.45 27.67
C LEU A 15 8.21 9.90 29.07
N TYR A 16 9.12 9.05 29.53
CA TYR A 16 9.09 8.49 30.88
C TYR A 16 10.51 8.39 31.44
N ASP A 17 10.64 8.55 32.75
CA ASP A 17 11.91 8.47 33.45
C ASP A 17 12.05 7.09 34.12
N LEU A 18 13.20 6.45 33.90
CA LEU A 18 13.58 5.17 34.49
C LEU A 18 14.76 5.32 35.46
N GLY A 19 15.07 6.54 35.91
CA GLY A 19 16.21 6.83 36.79
C GLY A 19 17.54 6.98 36.06
N THR A 20 17.54 6.86 34.73
CA THR A 20 18.69 7.14 33.85
C THR A 20 18.45 8.37 32.96
N GLY A 21 17.40 9.14 33.24
CA GLY A 21 16.93 10.26 32.43
C GLY A 21 15.70 9.93 31.58
N ASN A 22 15.17 10.95 30.91
CA ASN A 22 13.97 10.85 30.09
C ASN A 22 14.21 9.96 28.87
N GLN A 23 13.49 8.84 28.81
CA GLN A 23 13.48 7.94 27.66
C GLN A 23 12.19 8.09 26.85
N VAL A 24 12.33 7.95 25.54
CA VAL A 24 11.22 7.99 24.59
C VAL A 24 10.62 6.61 24.45
N LYS A 25 9.32 6.47 24.70
CA LYS A 25 8.57 5.27 24.31
C LYS A 25 8.35 5.29 22.80
N ILE A 26 8.65 4.18 22.14
CA ILE A 26 8.34 4.01 20.72
C ILE A 26 6.84 4.19 20.48
N PRO A 27 6.44 4.92 19.41
CA PRO A 27 5.04 5.15 19.11
C PRO A 27 4.33 3.92 18.53
N SER A 28 5.08 2.98 17.95
CA SER A 28 4.58 1.66 17.55
C SER A 28 4.72 0.65 18.70
N GLU A 29 3.90 -0.40 18.71
CA GLU A 29 3.99 -1.45 19.74
C GLU A 29 5.32 -2.21 19.69
N VAL A 30 5.85 -2.39 18.47
CA VAL A 30 7.11 -3.08 18.20
C VAL A 30 7.91 -2.29 17.17
N MET A 31 9.23 -2.30 17.30
CA MET A 31 10.14 -1.79 16.26
C MET A 31 10.36 -2.87 15.22
N ILE A 32 9.93 -2.62 13.98
CA ILE A 32 10.08 -3.55 12.86
C ILE A 32 11.30 -3.13 12.03
N PRO A 33 12.38 -3.94 11.99
CA PRO A 33 13.53 -3.66 11.11
C PRO A 33 13.16 -3.92 9.64
N GLU A 34 13.93 -3.35 8.72
CA GLU A 34 13.68 -3.46 7.27
C GLU A 34 13.64 -4.91 6.76
N THR A 35 14.45 -5.81 7.35
CA THR A 35 14.43 -7.23 7.00
C THR A 35 13.08 -7.89 7.33
N ARG A 36 12.52 -7.59 8.51
CA ARG A 36 11.19 -8.07 8.94
C ARG A 36 10.07 -7.39 8.16
N GLU A 37 10.23 -6.12 7.79
CA GLU A 37 9.29 -5.40 6.93
C GLU A 37 9.09 -6.17 5.62
N PHE A 38 10.18 -6.57 4.97
CA PHE A 38 10.13 -7.33 3.73
C PHE A 38 9.47 -8.71 3.90
N GLU A 39 9.76 -9.42 4.99
CA GLU A 39 9.10 -10.70 5.31
C GLU A 39 7.59 -10.54 5.47
N PHE A 40 7.17 -9.54 6.25
CA PHE A 40 5.75 -9.24 6.45
C PHE A 40 5.05 -8.82 5.16
N ALA A 41 5.71 -8.02 4.33
CA ALA A 41 5.21 -7.63 3.02
C ALA A 41 4.95 -8.84 2.11
N ASN A 42 5.83 -9.84 2.13
CA ASN A 42 5.65 -11.08 1.37
C ASN A 42 4.52 -11.96 1.89
N LEU A 43 4.18 -11.83 3.18
CA LEU A 43 3.03 -12.49 3.81
C LEU A 43 1.72 -11.72 3.62
N GLY A 44 1.74 -10.56 2.94
CA GLY A 44 0.55 -9.74 2.67
C GLY A 44 0.16 -8.80 3.80
N PHE A 45 1.08 -8.52 4.73
CA PHE A 45 0.91 -7.49 5.76
C PHE A 45 1.47 -6.15 5.29
N ILE A 46 0.98 -5.08 5.93
CA ILE A 46 1.44 -3.71 5.69
C ILE A 46 2.00 -3.17 7.02
N PRO A 47 3.25 -3.51 7.34
CA PRO A 47 3.87 -3.09 8.60
C PRO A 47 4.15 -1.59 8.63
N LEU A 48 3.91 -0.97 9.80
CA LEU A 48 4.32 0.39 10.09
C LEU A 48 5.71 0.38 10.73
N SER A 49 6.73 0.77 9.98
CA SER A 49 8.11 0.77 10.47
C SER A 49 8.48 2.11 11.09
N TYR A 50 8.93 2.09 12.34
CA TYR A 50 9.43 3.27 13.07
C TYR A 50 10.96 3.28 13.09
N TYR A 51 11.56 4.40 12.69
CA TYR A 51 13.02 4.58 12.73
C TYR A 51 13.44 5.33 13.97
N LYS A 52 14.33 4.70 14.76
CA LYS A 52 15.02 5.37 15.87
C LYS A 52 15.78 6.59 15.32
N ASN A 53 15.55 7.77 15.88
CA ASN A 53 16.08 9.07 15.45
C ASN A 53 15.35 9.74 14.27
N ARG A 54 14.16 9.25 13.87
CA ARG A 54 13.26 9.97 12.97
C ARG A 54 11.93 10.23 13.69
N ASP A 55 11.36 11.41 13.46
CA ASP A 55 10.06 11.80 14.04
C ASP A 55 8.86 11.29 13.23
N TYR A 56 9.05 10.22 12.46
CA TYR A 56 8.01 9.63 11.63
C TYR A 56 8.12 8.10 11.58
N SER A 57 6.98 7.46 11.39
CA SER A 57 6.90 6.07 10.95
C SER A 57 6.56 6.02 9.47
N CYS A 58 6.84 4.91 8.79
CA CYS A 58 6.59 4.81 7.36
C CYS A 58 6.07 3.43 6.96
N PHE A 59 5.07 3.42 6.07
CA PHE A 59 4.73 2.25 5.27
C PHE A 59 5.63 2.16 4.04
N PHE A 60 6.47 1.15 3.96
CA PHE A 60 7.37 0.95 2.81
C PHE A 60 6.63 0.29 1.66
N SER A 61 5.98 -0.83 1.96
CA SER A 61 5.19 -1.63 1.03
C SER A 61 3.70 -1.56 1.37
N ALA A 62 2.87 -1.87 0.38
CA ALA A 62 1.42 -1.96 0.51
C ALA A 62 0.92 -3.13 -0.35
N ASN A 63 1.27 -4.34 0.08
CA ASN A 63 0.77 -5.57 -0.54
C ASN A 63 -0.59 -5.93 0.05
N SER A 64 -1.46 -6.51 -0.78
CA SER A 64 -2.71 -7.09 -0.31
C SER A 64 -2.45 -8.46 0.35
N ALA A 65 -3.47 -9.00 1.01
CA ALA A 65 -3.44 -10.36 1.54
C ALA A 65 -3.44 -11.46 0.45
N GLN A 66 -3.60 -11.08 -0.83
CA GLN A 66 -3.57 -12.03 -1.94
C GLN A 66 -2.15 -12.55 -2.16
N LYS A 67 -1.98 -13.87 -2.07
CA LYS A 67 -0.74 -14.53 -2.48
C LYS A 67 -0.66 -14.56 -4.02
N PRO A 68 0.36 -13.94 -4.66
CA PRO A 68 0.53 -14.01 -6.11
C PRO A 68 0.70 -15.45 -6.58
N ALA A 69 -0.01 -15.84 -7.64
CA ALA A 69 0.14 -17.15 -8.24
C ALA A 69 1.42 -17.19 -9.10
N LEU A 70 2.06 -18.37 -9.13
CA LEU A 70 3.18 -18.65 -10.03
C LEU A 70 2.62 -19.24 -11.31
N TYR A 71 3.10 -18.74 -12.44
CA TYR A 71 2.72 -19.18 -13.78
C TYR A 71 3.96 -19.65 -14.54
N ASP A 72 3.75 -20.42 -15.60
CA ASP A 72 4.82 -20.96 -16.43
C ASP A 72 5.61 -19.86 -17.16
N THR A 73 4.95 -18.75 -17.52
CA THR A 73 5.59 -17.59 -18.14
C THR A 73 5.96 -16.54 -17.10
N ALA A 74 7.16 -15.96 -17.27
CA ALA A 74 7.67 -14.90 -16.41
C ALA A 74 6.73 -13.68 -16.40
N ASP A 75 6.14 -13.35 -17.55
CA ASP A 75 5.22 -12.21 -17.70
C ASP A 75 3.92 -12.41 -16.91
N ALA A 76 3.32 -13.60 -16.96
CA ALA A 76 2.11 -13.89 -16.18
C ALA A 76 2.39 -13.85 -14.67
N THR A 77 3.55 -14.37 -14.25
CA THR A 77 4.00 -14.28 -12.85
C THR A 77 4.23 -12.83 -12.41
N ALA A 78 4.86 -12.01 -13.26
CA ALA A 78 5.06 -10.59 -12.99
C ALA A 78 3.72 -9.84 -12.87
N ASN A 79 2.78 -10.10 -13.78
CA ASN A 79 1.43 -9.54 -13.75
C ASN A 79 0.69 -9.93 -12.46
N SER A 80 0.79 -11.19 -12.02
CA SER A 80 0.18 -11.62 -10.77
C SER A 80 0.76 -10.91 -9.55
N ARG A 81 2.06 -10.60 -9.55
CA ARG A 81 2.70 -9.83 -8.47
C ARG A 81 2.23 -8.38 -8.45
N ILE A 82 2.02 -7.77 -9.61
CA ILE A 82 1.48 -6.41 -9.72
C ILE A 82 0.04 -6.37 -9.21
N ASN A 83 -0.78 -7.35 -9.62
CA ASN A 83 -2.18 -7.44 -9.20
C ASN A 83 -2.36 -7.58 -7.69
N ALA A 84 -1.39 -8.17 -6.99
CA ALA A 84 -1.45 -8.31 -5.53
C ALA A 84 -1.10 -7.02 -4.76
N ARG A 85 -0.65 -5.95 -5.42
CA ARG A 85 -0.24 -4.68 -4.76
C ARG A 85 -1.41 -3.70 -4.73
N LEU A 86 -1.74 -3.21 -3.54
CA LEU A 86 -2.88 -2.31 -3.32
C LEU A 86 -2.80 -0.99 -4.10
N PRO A 87 -1.64 -0.32 -4.27
CA PRO A 87 -1.58 0.91 -5.05
C PRO A 87 -2.13 0.77 -6.47
N TYR A 88 -1.89 -0.37 -7.14
CA TYR A 88 -2.43 -0.63 -8.48
C TYR A 88 -3.90 -1.03 -8.45
N ILE A 89 -4.31 -1.79 -7.43
CA ILE A 89 -5.73 -2.12 -7.24
C ILE A 89 -6.55 -0.84 -7.07
N PHE A 90 -6.11 0.11 -6.22
CA PHE A 90 -6.83 1.36 -6.01
C PHE A 90 -6.91 2.21 -7.28
N LEU A 91 -5.85 2.25 -8.09
CA LEU A 91 -5.88 2.91 -9.39
C LEU A 91 -6.97 2.28 -10.30
N LEU A 92 -6.97 0.95 -10.42
CA LEU A 92 -7.95 0.25 -11.24
C LEU A 92 -9.38 0.42 -10.71
N SER A 93 -9.58 0.39 -9.39
CA SER A 93 -10.89 0.64 -8.78
C SER A 93 -11.41 2.02 -9.12
N ARG A 94 -10.56 3.06 -9.13
CA ARG A 94 -10.97 4.41 -9.54
C ARG A 94 -11.38 4.46 -11.00
N ILE A 95 -10.63 3.83 -11.90
CA ILE A 95 -11.00 3.74 -13.32
C ILE A 95 -12.34 3.01 -13.48
N ALA A 96 -12.52 1.89 -12.77
CA ALA A 96 -13.76 1.13 -12.80
C ALA A 96 -14.96 1.95 -12.29
N HIS A 97 -14.78 2.75 -11.24
CA HIS A 97 -15.82 3.66 -10.74
C HIS A 97 -16.23 4.69 -11.80
N TYR A 98 -15.25 5.34 -12.45
CA TYR A 98 -15.54 6.30 -13.52
C TYR A 98 -16.22 5.64 -14.72
N LEU A 99 -15.70 4.50 -15.16
CA LEU A 99 -16.26 3.75 -16.29
C LEU A 99 -17.70 3.35 -16.00
N LYS A 100 -18.00 2.90 -14.77
CA LYS A 100 -19.35 2.51 -14.38
C LYS A 100 -20.32 3.69 -14.43
N LEU A 101 -19.92 4.87 -13.99
CA LEU A 101 -20.76 6.07 -14.02
C LEU A 101 -20.99 6.55 -15.46
N ILE A 102 -19.92 6.72 -16.24
CA ILE A 102 -19.99 7.19 -17.64
C ILE A 102 -20.83 6.22 -18.48
N GLN A 103 -20.58 4.92 -18.37
CA GLN A 103 -21.32 3.95 -19.17
C GLN A 103 -22.78 3.84 -18.75
N ARG A 104 -23.10 4.05 -17.47
CA ARG A 104 -24.49 4.07 -17.01
C ARG A 104 -25.30 5.20 -17.67
N GLU A 105 -24.73 6.38 -17.82
CA GLU A 105 -25.39 7.51 -18.49
C GLU A 105 -25.59 7.28 -20.00
N ASN A 106 -24.70 6.50 -20.62
CA ASN A 106 -24.78 6.19 -22.05
C ASN A 106 -25.75 5.04 -22.38
N ILE A 107 -26.34 4.36 -21.39
CA ILE A 107 -27.32 3.30 -21.62
C ILE A 107 -28.53 3.87 -22.38
N GLY A 108 -28.90 3.23 -23.49
CA GLY A 108 -30.01 3.67 -24.35
C GLY A 108 -29.61 4.58 -25.51
N THR A 109 -28.33 4.96 -25.63
CA THR A 109 -27.80 5.66 -26.80
C THR A 109 -27.26 4.65 -27.83
N THR A 110 -27.53 4.88 -29.12
CA THR A 110 -26.93 4.10 -30.21
C THR A 110 -25.52 4.60 -30.46
N LYS A 111 -24.52 3.85 -29.96
CA LYS A 111 -23.11 4.12 -30.21
C LYS A 111 -22.51 2.99 -31.03
N ASP A 112 -21.89 3.33 -32.15
CA ASP A 112 -21.14 2.38 -32.97
C ASP A 112 -19.86 1.93 -32.29
N ARG A 113 -19.40 0.72 -32.61
CA ARG A 113 -18.15 0.12 -32.08
C ARG A 113 -16.95 1.08 -32.14
N ARG A 114 -16.78 1.76 -33.27
CA ARG A 114 -15.68 2.72 -33.47
C ARG A 114 -15.71 3.88 -32.48
N LEU A 115 -16.91 4.30 -32.06
CA LEU A 115 -17.13 5.41 -31.13
C LEU A 115 -16.90 5.01 -29.67
N LEU A 116 -16.84 3.71 -29.38
CA LEU A 116 -16.54 3.16 -28.05
C LEU A 116 -15.07 2.74 -27.88
N GLU A 117 -14.38 2.44 -28.98
CA GLU A 117 -12.96 2.05 -29.00
C GLU A 117 -11.99 3.25 -29.07
N LEU A 118 -12.49 4.42 -29.51
CA LEU A 118 -11.78 5.70 -29.52
C LEU A 118 -11.85 6.39 -28.16
#